data_AF-A0A944C998-F1
#
_entry.id   AF-A0A944C998-F1
#
_cell.length_a   1.000
_cell.length_b   1.000
_cell.length_c   1.000
_cell.angle_alpha   90.00
_cell.angle_beta   90.00
_cell.angle_gamma   90.00
#
_symmetry.space_group_name_H-M   'P 1'
#
loop_
_entity.id
_entity.type
_entity.pdbx_description
1 polymer ?
#
loop_
_entity_poly.entity_id
_entity_poly.type
_entity_poly.pdbx_seq_one_letter_code
_entity_poly.pdbx_strand_id
1 'polypeptide(L)'
;PIYTPSTKAEIGDHDENVSFERTCELMGVEDATALRDASIKVYTTAADYAATKGIIIADTKFEWGSVDGKLTLADEVLTPDSSRFWPADEYEPGRSQASFDKQFVRDWLDANWDRTGNPPRLPPELIDAPSAKYIQAYELITGEKFVPAGK
;
A
#
# COMPACT_ATOMS: atom_id res chain seq x y z
N PRO A 1 -1.09 14.53 5.25
CA PRO A 1 -1.77 13.24 5.02
C PRO A 1 -3.15 13.25 5.68
N ILE A 2 -4.07 12.42 5.20
CA ILE A 2 -5.41 12.26 5.77
C ILE A 2 -5.61 10.80 6.17
N TYR A 3 -6.43 10.58 7.20
CA TYR A 3 -6.81 9.23 7.63
C TYR A 3 -8.12 8.85 6.96
N THR A 4 -8.08 7.80 6.14
CA THR A 4 -9.23 7.30 5.35
C THR A 4 -9.46 5.83 5.71
N PRO A 5 -10.20 5.54 6.80
CA PRO A 5 -10.38 4.17 7.27
C PRO A 5 -11.34 3.40 6.36
N SER A 6 -11.14 2.10 6.29
CA SER A 6 -12.11 1.16 5.74
C SER A 6 -12.45 0.08 6.76
N THR A 7 -13.64 -0.50 6.64
CA THR A 7 -13.95 -1.76 7.32
C THR A 7 -13.22 -2.91 6.65
N LYS A 8 -12.97 -3.97 7.43
CA LYS A 8 -12.48 -5.26 6.91
C LYS A 8 -13.69 -6.12 6.62
N ALA A 9 -13.97 -6.38 5.34
CA ALA A 9 -15.12 -7.17 4.95
C ALA A 9 -14.88 -8.68 5.16
N GLU A 10 -15.97 -9.44 5.28
CA GLU A 10 -15.92 -10.91 5.28
C GLU A 10 -15.42 -11.45 3.93
N ILE A 11 -14.96 -12.71 3.93
CA ILE A 11 -14.41 -13.34 2.72
C ILE A 11 -15.47 -13.38 1.61
N GLY A 12 -15.25 -12.60 0.55
CA GLY A 12 -16.13 -12.50 -0.62
C GLY A 12 -16.72 -11.10 -0.86
N ASP A 13 -16.62 -10.21 0.13
CA ASP A 13 -17.10 -8.83 0.06
C ASP A 13 -15.92 -7.84 -0.06
N HIS A 14 -16.25 -6.56 -0.33
CA HIS A 14 -15.27 -5.48 -0.47
C HIS A 14 -15.21 -4.62 0.79
N ASP A 15 -14.00 -4.21 1.16
CA ASP A 15 -13.78 -3.20 2.20
C ASP A 15 -14.52 -1.90 1.87
N GLU A 16 -15.24 -1.34 2.85
CA GLU A 16 -16.00 -0.11 2.68
C GLU A 16 -15.28 1.05 3.34
N ASN A 17 -15.09 2.15 2.62
CA ASN A 17 -14.59 3.39 3.21
C ASN A 17 -15.60 3.92 4.23
N VAL A 18 -15.13 4.20 5.44
CA VAL A 18 -15.95 4.73 6.52
C VAL A 18 -15.42 6.07 7.01
N SER A 19 -16.24 6.81 7.74
CA SER A 19 -15.80 8.05 8.38
C SER A 19 -15.06 7.76 9.69
N PHE A 20 -14.34 8.76 10.21
CA PHE A 20 -13.71 8.66 11.52
C PHE A 20 -14.75 8.47 12.63
N GLU A 21 -15.93 9.11 12.51
CA GLU A 21 -17.04 8.95 13.44
C GLU A 21 -17.49 7.49 13.48
N ARG A 22 -17.56 6.81 12.33
CA ARG A 22 -17.87 5.39 12.29
C ARG A 22 -16.78 4.54 12.95
N THR A 23 -15.50 4.90 12.81
CA THR A 23 -14.43 4.24 13.59
C THR A 23 -14.64 4.43 15.10
N CYS A 24 -14.98 5.64 15.55
CA CYS A 24 -15.27 5.93 16.96
C CYS A 24 -16.47 5.13 17.49
N GLU A 25 -17.51 4.91 16.68
CA GLU A 25 -18.65 4.06 17.06
C GLU A 25 -18.24 2.59 17.26
N LEU A 26 -17.29 2.10 16.46
CA LEU A 26 -16.87 0.70 16.47
C LEU A 26 -15.93 0.35 17.63
N MET A 27 -15.03 1.27 18.02
CA MET A 27 -13.99 0.99 19.02
C MET A 27 -13.87 2.01 20.15
N GLY A 28 -14.69 3.06 20.15
CA GLY A 28 -14.60 4.16 21.11
C GLY A 28 -13.69 5.29 20.64
N VAL A 29 -13.98 6.51 21.12
CA VAL A 29 -13.31 7.75 20.68
C VAL A 29 -11.81 7.75 21.03
N GLU A 30 -11.45 7.24 22.20
CA GLU A 30 -10.05 7.21 22.66
C GLU A 30 -9.20 6.31 21.76
N ASP A 31 -9.61 5.06 21.57
CA ASP A 31 -8.89 4.09 20.74
C ASP A 31 -8.87 4.50 19.26
N ALA A 32 -9.99 5.01 18.73
CA ALA A 32 -10.04 5.51 17.36
C ALA A 32 -9.08 6.70 17.15
N THR A 33 -9.00 7.61 18.11
CA THR A 33 -8.07 8.75 18.07
C THR A 33 -6.62 8.26 18.10
N ALA A 34 -6.29 7.32 19.00
CA ALA A 34 -4.96 6.74 19.08
C ALA A 34 -4.57 6.02 17.78
N LEU A 35 -5.49 5.26 17.18
CA LEU A 35 -5.30 4.57 15.90
C LEU A 35 -5.02 5.54 14.75
N ARG A 36 -5.82 6.60 14.62
CA ARG A 36 -5.63 7.65 13.60
C ARG A 36 -4.26 8.31 13.77
N ASP A 37 -3.94 8.75 14.97
CA ASP A 37 -2.73 9.52 15.24
C ASP A 37 -1.48 8.66 15.03
N ALA A 38 -1.52 7.39 15.45
CA ALA A 38 -0.45 6.42 15.18
C ALA A 38 -0.28 6.15 13.68
N SER A 39 -1.37 5.92 12.95
CA SER A 39 -1.35 5.67 11.49
C SER A 39 -0.73 6.85 10.72
N ILE A 40 -1.17 8.08 11.04
CA ILE A 40 -0.62 9.29 10.41
C ILE A 40 0.86 9.45 10.75
N LYS A 41 1.25 9.22 12.01
CA LYS A 41 2.66 9.33 12.43
C LYS A 41 3.55 8.33 11.71
N VAL A 42 3.14 7.07 11.61
CA VAL A 42 3.89 6.03 10.89
C VAL A 42 4.02 6.38 9.41
N TYR A 43 2.90 6.75 8.76
CA TYR A 43 2.91 7.18 7.36
C TYR A 43 3.85 8.36 7.14
N THR A 44 3.72 9.44 7.91
CA THR A 44 4.56 10.64 7.75
C THR A 44 6.04 10.32 7.91
N THR A 45 6.39 9.54 8.93
CA THR A 45 7.79 9.15 9.17
C THR A 45 8.37 8.38 7.99
N ALA A 46 7.60 7.43 7.45
CA ALA A 46 8.03 6.63 6.31
C ALA A 46 8.07 7.41 5.00
N ALA A 47 7.06 8.25 4.74
CA ALA A 47 6.98 9.08 3.54
C ALA A 47 8.13 10.09 3.50
N ASP A 48 8.43 10.73 4.64
CA ASP A 48 9.55 11.67 4.75
C ASP A 48 10.88 10.95 4.47
N TYR A 49 11.07 9.74 5.02
CA TYR A 49 12.27 8.95 4.77
C TYR A 49 12.37 8.51 3.30
N ALA A 50 11.30 7.97 2.72
CA ALA A 50 11.26 7.51 1.33
C ALA A 50 11.49 8.66 0.34
N ALA A 51 11.02 9.87 0.65
CA ALA A 51 11.28 11.07 -0.14
C ALA A 51 12.79 11.35 -0.26
N THR A 52 13.57 11.10 0.79
CA THR A 52 15.05 11.23 0.73
C THR A 52 15.71 10.21 -0.21
N LYS A 53 14.98 9.16 -0.59
CA LYS A 53 15.41 8.10 -1.51
C LYS A 53 14.83 8.26 -2.92
N GLY A 54 14.15 9.37 -3.20
CA GLY A 54 13.51 9.63 -4.49
C GLY A 54 12.19 8.89 -4.70
N ILE A 55 11.52 8.47 -3.61
CA ILE A 55 10.24 7.76 -3.68
C ILE A 55 9.16 8.58 -2.97
N ILE A 56 8.02 8.74 -3.62
CA ILE A 56 6.78 9.27 -3.04
C ILE A 56 5.91 8.08 -2.62
N ILE A 57 5.51 8.04 -1.36
CA ILE A 57 4.49 7.10 -0.88
C ILE A 57 3.14 7.81 -0.96
N ALA A 58 2.35 7.50 -1.99
CA ALA A 58 1.08 8.18 -2.22
C ALA A 58 0.02 7.83 -1.16
N ASP A 59 -0.05 6.56 -0.81
CA ASP A 59 -0.92 6.00 0.23
C ASP A 59 -0.40 4.64 0.71
N THR A 60 -0.95 4.17 1.83
CA THR A 60 -0.64 2.87 2.44
C THR A 60 -1.83 2.37 3.25
N LYS A 61 -1.99 1.05 3.34
CA LYS A 61 -2.84 0.36 4.32
C LYS A 61 -1.99 -0.07 5.52
N PHE A 62 -2.50 0.12 6.73
CA PHE A 62 -1.96 -0.50 7.94
C PHE A 62 -3.04 -1.35 8.59
N GLU A 63 -2.66 -2.51 9.15
CA GLU A 63 -3.52 -3.22 10.11
C GLU A 63 -2.98 -3.03 11.51
N TRP A 64 -3.88 -2.78 12.45
CA TRP A 64 -3.56 -2.61 13.85
C TRP A 64 -4.37 -3.62 14.66
N GLY A 65 -3.71 -4.22 15.65
CA GLY A 65 -4.33 -5.08 16.65
C GLY A 65 -4.14 -4.55 18.06
N SER A 66 -4.64 -5.30 19.04
CA SER A 66 -4.37 -5.08 20.45
C SER A 66 -3.60 -6.27 21.01
N VAL A 67 -2.43 -6.00 21.59
CA VAL A 67 -1.61 -6.99 22.31
C VAL A 67 -1.45 -6.48 23.74
N ASP A 68 -1.94 -7.24 24.72
CA ASP A 68 -1.96 -6.86 26.13
C ASP A 68 -2.57 -5.47 26.40
N GLY A 69 -3.64 -5.13 25.66
CA GLY A 69 -4.32 -3.84 25.76
C GLY A 69 -3.59 -2.67 25.11
N LYS A 70 -2.51 -2.94 24.35
CA LYS A 70 -1.75 -1.91 23.63
C LYS A 70 -2.00 -2.00 22.13
N LEU A 71 -2.30 -0.86 21.55
CA LEU A 71 -2.37 -0.70 20.09
C LEU A 71 -1.03 -1.10 19.46
N THR A 72 -1.07 -2.09 18.58
CA THR A 72 0.11 -2.74 18.01
C THR A 72 -0.02 -2.82 16.49
N LEU A 73 1.00 -2.35 15.77
CA LEU A 73 1.06 -2.46 14.31
C LEU A 73 1.29 -3.92 13.92
N ALA A 74 0.53 -4.40 12.94
CA ALA A 74 0.55 -5.78 12.46
C ALA A 74 0.52 -5.82 10.92
N ASP A 75 0.40 -7.03 10.37
CA ASP A 75 0.45 -7.31 8.92
C ASP A 75 1.78 -6.84 8.29
N GLU A 76 1.86 -6.85 6.96
CA GLU A 76 2.89 -6.15 6.23
C GLU A 76 2.72 -4.63 6.33
N VAL A 77 3.84 -3.91 6.30
CA VAL A 77 3.88 -2.46 6.52
C VAL A 77 4.78 -1.85 5.46
N LEU A 78 4.22 -0.91 4.68
CA LEU A 78 4.97 -0.13 3.68
C LEU A 78 5.68 -1.01 2.64
N THR A 79 4.94 -1.98 2.13
CA THR A 79 5.35 -2.81 0.99
C THR A 79 4.69 -2.32 -0.30
N PRO A 80 5.20 -2.67 -1.50
CA PRO A 80 4.52 -2.36 -2.75
C PRO A 80 3.16 -3.07 -2.92
N ASP A 81 2.80 -4.00 -2.03
CA ASP A 81 1.47 -4.62 -2.00
C ASP A 81 0.47 -3.81 -1.17
N SER A 82 0.93 -3.24 -0.06
CA SER A 82 0.12 -2.44 0.86
C SER A 82 0.15 -0.94 0.57
N SER A 83 1.03 -0.48 -0.33
CA SER A 83 1.31 0.94 -0.59
C SER A 83 1.50 1.25 -2.06
N ARG A 84 1.18 2.48 -2.45
CA ARG A 84 1.52 3.03 -3.78
C ARG A 84 2.81 3.82 -3.75
N PHE A 85 3.83 3.34 -4.45
CA PHE A 85 5.15 3.96 -4.51
C PHE A 85 5.42 4.56 -5.88
N TRP A 86 5.65 5.87 -5.94
CA TRP A 86 5.95 6.59 -7.18
C TRP A 86 7.39 7.09 -7.21
N PRO A 87 8.10 6.97 -8.35
CA PRO A 87 9.38 7.64 -8.55
C PRO A 87 9.17 9.17 -8.54
N ALA A 88 9.88 9.87 -7.67
CA ALA A 88 9.70 11.31 -7.46
C ALA A 88 10.11 12.14 -8.68
N ASP A 89 11.05 11.66 -9.48
CA ASP A 89 11.56 12.29 -10.71
C ASP A 89 10.61 12.16 -11.91
N GLU A 90 9.65 11.22 -11.86
CA GLU A 90 8.64 11.04 -12.91
C GLU A 90 7.24 11.53 -12.50
N TYR A 91 7.08 11.99 -11.25
CA TYR A 91 5.80 12.44 -10.71
C TYR A 91 5.32 13.74 -11.39
N GLU A 92 4.06 13.74 -11.81
CA GLU A 92 3.42 14.93 -12.36
C GLU A 92 1.91 14.95 -12.06
N PRO A 93 1.38 16.00 -11.41
CA PRO A 93 -0.04 16.08 -11.10
C PRO A 93 -0.90 16.16 -12.36
N GLY A 94 -2.10 15.60 -12.30
CA GLY A 94 -3.08 15.65 -13.41
C GLY A 94 -2.99 14.49 -14.41
N ARG A 95 -2.12 13.49 -14.18
CA ARG A 95 -2.06 12.24 -14.94
C ARG A 95 -1.91 11.01 -14.04
N SER A 96 -1.99 9.81 -14.63
CA SER A 96 -1.58 8.57 -13.97
C SER A 96 -0.07 8.58 -13.74
N GLN A 97 0.35 8.09 -12.57
CA GLN A 97 1.76 8.08 -12.17
C GLN A 97 2.43 6.78 -12.57
N ALA A 98 3.74 6.85 -12.87
CA ALA A 98 4.57 5.66 -12.87
C ALA A 98 4.54 5.04 -11.48
N SER A 99 4.59 3.72 -11.39
CA SER A 99 4.56 3.03 -10.11
C SER A 99 5.60 1.92 -10.01
N PHE A 100 6.12 1.74 -8.80
CA PHE A 100 6.87 0.55 -8.41
C PHE A 100 5.97 -0.62 -7.99
N ASP A 101 4.65 -0.42 -7.99
CA ASP A 101 3.66 -1.44 -7.62
C ASP A 101 2.96 -2.08 -8.85
N LYS A 102 1.96 -2.90 -8.58
CA LYS A 102 1.15 -3.66 -9.55
C LYS A 102 0.33 -2.82 -10.54
N GLN A 103 0.46 -1.48 -10.57
CA GLN A 103 -0.36 -0.62 -11.43
C GLN A 103 -0.30 -1.00 -12.92
N PHE A 104 0.87 -1.34 -13.45
CA PHE A 104 1.00 -1.75 -14.85
C PHE A 104 0.28 -3.08 -15.17
N VAL A 105 0.16 -3.99 -14.19
CA VAL A 105 -0.63 -5.22 -14.33
C VAL A 105 -2.13 -4.87 -14.35
N ARG A 106 -2.56 -3.93 -13.50
CA ARG A 106 -3.95 -3.44 -13.46
C ARG A 106 -4.32 -2.77 -14.78
N ASP A 107 -3.47 -1.88 -15.29
CA ASP A 107 -3.67 -1.18 -16.55
C ASP A 107 -3.76 -2.16 -17.74
N TRP A 108 -2.91 -3.19 -17.76
CA TRP A 108 -2.98 -4.23 -18.78
C TRP A 108 -4.27 -5.06 -18.67
N LEU A 109 -4.68 -5.45 -17.47
CA LEU A 109 -5.94 -6.16 -17.26
C LEU A 109 -7.14 -5.32 -17.70
N ASP A 110 -7.19 -4.04 -17.36
CA ASP A 110 -8.29 -3.16 -17.77
C ASP A 110 -8.37 -2.95 -19.29
N ALA A 111 -7.24 -3.03 -19.98
CA ALA A 111 -7.19 -2.96 -21.44
C ALA A 111 -7.52 -4.29 -22.14
N ASN A 112 -7.37 -5.44 -21.46
CA ASN A 112 -7.42 -6.77 -22.08
C ASN A 112 -8.47 -7.72 -21.47
N TRP A 113 -9.20 -7.29 -20.45
CA TRP A 113 -10.20 -8.08 -19.76
C TRP A 113 -11.39 -7.21 -19.37
N ASP A 114 -12.58 -7.63 -19.77
CA ASP A 114 -13.85 -6.97 -19.43
C ASP A 114 -14.31 -7.25 -17.99
N ARG A 115 -13.44 -7.86 -17.17
CA ARG A 115 -13.69 -8.29 -15.79
C ARG A 115 -14.80 -9.34 -15.67
N THR A 116 -15.06 -10.11 -16.73
CA THR A 116 -15.98 -11.25 -16.73
C THR A 116 -15.24 -12.58 -16.85
N GLY A 117 -15.68 -13.60 -16.11
CA GLY A 117 -15.05 -14.92 -16.11
C GLY A 117 -13.67 -14.95 -15.45
N ASN A 118 -12.76 -15.78 -15.95
CA ASN A 118 -11.39 -15.85 -15.43
C ASN A 118 -10.51 -14.80 -16.11
N PRO A 119 -9.63 -14.10 -15.36
CA PRO A 119 -8.69 -13.17 -15.95
C PRO A 119 -7.76 -13.87 -16.95
N PRO A 120 -7.39 -13.20 -18.06
CA PRO A 120 -6.46 -13.75 -19.03
C PRO A 120 -5.08 -13.97 -18.41
N ARG A 121 -4.35 -14.95 -18.94
CA ARG A 121 -2.97 -15.19 -18.51
C ARG A 121 -2.11 -13.99 -18.88
N LEU A 122 -1.37 -13.46 -17.90
CA LEU A 122 -0.42 -12.37 -18.14
C LEU A 122 0.70 -12.82 -19.11
N PRO A 123 1.09 -11.97 -20.06
CA PRO A 123 2.29 -12.16 -20.87
C PRO A 123 3.55 -12.35 -20.00
N PRO A 124 4.52 -13.20 -20.37
CA PRO A 124 5.73 -13.45 -19.59
C PRO A 124 6.49 -12.18 -19.18
N GLU A 125 6.55 -11.19 -20.06
CA GLU A 125 7.17 -9.89 -19.80
C GLU A 125 6.52 -9.11 -18.65
N LEU A 126 5.21 -9.32 -18.42
CA LEU A 126 4.47 -8.74 -17.31
C LEU A 126 4.53 -9.58 -16.03
N ILE A 127 5.06 -10.80 -16.11
CA ILE A 127 5.28 -11.68 -14.96
C ILE A 127 6.65 -11.39 -14.33
N ASP A 128 7.68 -11.11 -15.14
CA ASP A 128 9.04 -10.85 -14.65
C ASP A 128 9.26 -9.38 -14.23
N ALA A 129 8.58 -8.43 -14.88
CA ALA A 129 8.65 -7.00 -14.55
C ALA A 129 8.24 -6.62 -13.10
N PRO A 130 7.20 -7.22 -12.49
CA PRO A 130 6.81 -6.91 -11.11
C PRO A 130 7.94 -7.17 -10.12
N SER A 131 8.61 -8.32 -10.19
CA SER A 131 9.70 -8.65 -9.27
C SER A 131 10.83 -7.63 -9.33
N ALA A 132 11.18 -7.15 -10.54
CA ALA A 132 12.20 -6.13 -10.71
C ALA A 132 11.81 -4.80 -10.05
N LYS A 133 10.54 -4.39 -10.11
CA LYS A 133 10.05 -3.16 -9.47
C LYS A 133 10.04 -3.25 -7.94
N TYR A 134 9.69 -4.40 -7.38
CA TYR A 134 9.73 -4.64 -5.92
C TYR A 134 11.18 -4.63 -5.42
N ILE A 135 12.09 -5.27 -6.16
CA ILE A 135 13.52 -5.23 -5.88
C ILE A 135 14.02 -3.78 -5.93
N GLN A 136 13.69 -3.03 -6.99
CA GLN A 136 14.11 -1.63 -7.11
C GLN A 136 13.63 -0.78 -5.93
N ALA A 137 12.36 -0.90 -5.54
CA ALA A 137 11.84 -0.18 -4.37
C ALA A 137 12.56 -0.58 -3.08
N TYR A 138 12.77 -1.88 -2.85
CA TYR A 138 13.54 -2.37 -1.71
C TYR A 138 14.95 -1.77 -1.69
N GLU A 139 15.71 -1.88 -2.78
CA GLU A 139 17.10 -1.44 -2.83
C GLU A 139 17.23 0.08 -2.65
N LEU A 140 16.28 0.88 -3.16
CA LEU A 140 16.26 2.33 -2.96
C LEU A 140 15.96 2.71 -1.50
N ILE A 141 14.96 2.07 -0.89
CA ILE A 141 14.51 2.39 0.47
C ILE A 141 15.55 1.96 1.50
N THR A 142 16.07 0.73 1.38
CA THR A 142 17.01 0.17 2.35
C THR A 142 18.45 0.58 2.08
N GLY A 143 18.81 0.86 0.82
CA GLY A 143 20.20 1.01 0.39
C GLY A 143 20.95 -0.32 0.29
N GLU A 144 20.27 -1.46 0.45
CA GLU A 144 20.84 -2.81 0.41
C GLU A 144 20.56 -3.47 -0.94
N LYS A 145 21.45 -4.38 -1.37
CA LYS A 145 21.19 -5.21 -2.55
C LYS A 145 20.25 -6.35 -2.20
N PHE A 146 19.22 -6.55 -3.00
CA PHE A 146 18.32 -7.67 -2.80
C PHE A 146 19.06 -8.98 -3.09
N VAL A 147 19.06 -9.88 -2.11
CA VAL A 147 19.56 -11.24 -2.28
C VAL A 147 18.35 -12.16 -2.19
N PRO A 148 17.98 -12.87 -3.27
CA PRO A 148 16.91 -13.85 -3.21
C PRO A 148 17.21 -14.86 -2.10
N ALA A 149 16.24 -15.12 -1.23
CA ALA A 149 16.34 -16.25 -0.32
C ALA A 149 16.57 -17.50 -1.18
N GLY A 150 17.67 -18.21 -0.91
CA GLY A 150 18.18 -19.29 -1.77
C GLY A 150 17.09 -20.29 -2.16
N LYS A 151 17.16 -20.76 -3.41
CA LYS A 151 16.41 -21.94 -3.86
C LYS A 151 16.85 -23.19 -3.11
#